data_AF-A0A1M6CWG3-F1
#
_entry.id   AF-A0A1M6CWG3-F1
#
_cell.length_a   1.000
_cell.length_b   1.000
_cell.length_c   1.000
_cell.angle_alpha   90.00
_cell.angle_beta   90.00
_cell.angle_gamma   90.00
#
_symmetry.space_group_name_H-M   'P 1'
#
loop_
_entity.id
_entity.type
_entity.pdbx_description
1 polymer ?
#
loop_
_entity_poly.entity_id
_entity_poly.type
_entity_poly.pdbx_seq_one_letter_code
_entity_poly.pdbx_strand_id
1 'polypeptide(L)'
;MRHAVISASGELTHHEGELDWETVIGVEGKARVHLPGLAVAGWVNDVGLRFPERYPRNIPGSCVLAALGAPIQPYAGPIVFTGWNPGNTARGLIEIEPLPQPVTTLDMMHGNVLKAIAGQTPRDFSPSWAEQMREIAEHARTAPTPGITIRTVTLR
;
A
#
# COMPACT_ATOMS: atom_id res chain seq x y z
N MET A 1 -2.38 18.37 -4.98
CA MET A 1 -2.56 17.03 -5.54
C MET A 1 -3.49 16.23 -4.63
N ARG A 2 -4.62 15.77 -5.17
CA ARG A 2 -5.49 14.85 -4.44
C ARG A 2 -4.80 13.53 -4.19
N HIS A 3 -4.87 13.02 -2.97
CA HIS A 3 -4.32 11.73 -2.59
C HIS A 3 -5.11 11.16 -1.41
N ALA A 4 -4.97 9.85 -1.18
CA ALA A 4 -5.52 9.19 0.00
C ALA A 4 -4.39 8.52 0.78
N VAL A 5 -4.55 8.40 2.09
CA VAL A 5 -3.56 7.76 2.97
C VAL A 5 -4.27 6.73 3.83
N ILE A 6 -3.78 5.49 3.78
CA ILE A 6 -4.04 4.51 4.84
C ILE A 6 -2.94 4.66 5.87
N SER A 7 -3.26 5.21 7.03
CA SER A 7 -2.32 5.34 8.14
C SER A 7 -1.81 3.97 8.60
N ALA A 8 -0.73 3.92 9.39
CA ALA A 8 -0.22 2.65 9.89
C ALA A 8 -1.21 1.89 10.80
N SER A 9 -2.18 2.59 11.42
CA SER A 9 -3.29 1.97 12.16
C SER A 9 -4.42 1.45 11.26
N GLY A 10 -4.35 1.73 9.95
CA GLY A 10 -5.32 1.28 8.96
C GLY A 10 -6.46 2.26 8.68
N GLU A 11 -6.40 3.49 9.20
CA GLU A 11 -7.40 4.52 8.93
C GLU A 11 -7.20 5.12 7.53
N LEU A 12 -8.26 5.16 6.72
CA LEU A 12 -8.26 5.78 5.39
C LEU A 12 -8.68 7.25 5.50
N THR A 13 -7.84 8.15 5.00
CA THR A 13 -8.09 9.60 4.95
C THR A 13 -7.84 10.13 3.54
N HIS A 14 -8.61 11.15 3.14
CA HIS A 14 -8.49 11.81 1.84
C HIS A 14 -8.00 13.23 2.01
N HIS A 15 -7.10 13.65 1.14
CA HIS A 15 -6.38 14.91 1.25
C HIS A 15 -6.37 15.65 -0.09
N GLU A 16 -6.38 16.97 0.01
CA GLU A 16 -6.22 17.90 -1.10
C GLU A 16 -5.02 18.81 -0.80
N GLY A 17 -4.30 19.23 -1.84
CA GLY A 17 -3.11 20.10 -1.67
C GLY A 17 -1.77 19.37 -1.79
N GLU A 18 -0.70 20.02 -1.38
CA GLU A 18 0.66 19.48 -1.52
C GLU A 18 0.87 18.25 -0.62
N LEU A 19 1.51 17.21 -1.17
CA LEU A 19 1.83 16.00 -0.44
C LEU A 19 3.30 16.08 0.01
N ASP A 20 3.49 16.27 1.31
CA ASP A 20 4.80 16.13 1.96
C ASP A 20 5.13 14.64 2.12
N TRP A 21 5.85 14.11 1.12
CA TRP A 21 6.25 12.71 1.08
C TRP A 21 7.14 12.29 2.25
N GLU A 22 8.05 13.17 2.69
CA GLU A 22 9.00 12.85 3.74
C GLU A 22 8.31 12.72 5.09
N THR A 23 7.33 13.59 5.36
CA THR A 23 6.52 13.52 6.57
C THR A 23 5.56 12.32 6.55
N VAL A 24 4.95 12.00 5.39
CA VAL A 24 3.92 10.95 5.32
C VAL A 24 4.51 9.54 5.17
N ILE A 25 5.46 9.34 4.26
CA ILE A 25 6.05 8.03 3.96
C ILE A 25 7.38 7.83 4.71
N GLY A 26 8.14 8.89 4.90
CA GLY A 26 9.48 8.84 5.48
C GLY A 26 10.56 9.34 4.53
N VAL A 27 11.69 9.71 5.13
CA VAL A 27 12.84 10.32 4.43
C VAL A 27 13.64 9.33 3.58
N GLU A 28 13.44 8.03 3.77
CA GLU A 28 14.19 6.99 3.04
C GLU A 28 13.71 6.77 1.60
N GLY A 29 12.69 7.51 1.19
CA GLY A 29 12.14 7.46 -0.16
C GLY A 29 10.89 6.60 -0.27
N LYS A 30 10.22 6.76 -1.42
CA LYS A 30 8.97 6.07 -1.74
C LYS A 30 9.21 4.99 -2.79
N ALA A 31 8.68 3.81 -2.55
CA ALA A 31 8.56 2.75 -3.54
C ALA A 31 7.13 2.69 -4.07
N ARG A 32 7.01 2.58 -5.39
CA ARG A 32 5.72 2.43 -6.06
C ARG A 32 5.24 0.98 -5.93
N VAL A 33 4.02 0.81 -5.45
CA VAL A 33 3.27 -0.44 -5.51
C VAL A 33 2.38 -0.42 -6.74
N HIS A 34 2.64 -1.35 -7.66
CA HIS A 34 1.86 -1.46 -8.90
C HIS A 34 0.47 -2.05 -8.62
N LEU A 35 -0.57 -1.37 -9.09
CA LEU A 35 -1.96 -1.80 -9.01
C LEU A 35 -2.47 -2.09 -10.43
N PRO A 36 -2.45 -3.35 -10.87
CA PRO A 36 -2.78 -3.69 -12.25
C PRO A 36 -4.23 -3.35 -12.59
N GLY A 37 -4.44 -2.78 -13.77
CA GLY A 37 -5.78 -2.43 -14.26
C GLY A 37 -6.37 -1.14 -13.66
N LEU A 38 -5.62 -0.40 -12.84
CA LEU A 38 -6.05 0.85 -12.23
C LEU A 38 -5.17 2.02 -12.69
N ALA A 39 -5.78 3.18 -12.89
CA ALA A 39 -5.07 4.46 -13.09
C ALA A 39 -4.62 5.07 -11.74
N VAL A 40 -4.24 4.21 -10.80
CA VAL A 40 -3.89 4.55 -9.41
C VAL A 40 -2.61 3.80 -9.06
N ALA A 41 -1.74 4.43 -8.28
CA ALA A 41 -0.57 3.77 -7.69
C ALA A 41 -0.65 3.85 -6.16
N GLY A 42 -0.22 2.77 -5.51
CA GLY A 42 0.11 2.79 -4.09
C GLY A 42 1.58 3.21 -3.90
N TRP A 43 1.89 3.82 -2.78
CA TRP A 43 3.25 4.22 -2.41
C TRP A 43 3.52 3.86 -0.96
N VAL A 44 4.68 3.27 -0.72
CA VAL A 44 5.16 2.84 0.60
C VAL A 44 6.58 3.34 0.82
N ASN A 45 7.06 3.28 2.06
CA ASN A 45 8.47 3.54 2.34
C ASN A 45 9.32 2.44 1.69
N ASP A 46 10.33 2.81 0.91
CA ASP A 46 11.17 1.88 0.14
C ASP A 46 11.88 0.84 1.02
N VAL A 47 12.23 1.24 2.24
CA VAL A 47 12.93 0.39 3.20
C VAL A 47 12.10 0.12 4.46
N GLY A 48 10.80 0.41 4.45
CA GLY A 48 9.93 0.30 5.63
C GLY A 48 9.97 -1.08 6.28
N LEU A 49 10.06 -2.13 5.45
CA LEU A 49 10.15 -3.52 5.94
C LEU A 49 11.41 -3.83 6.74
N ARG A 50 12.47 -3.02 6.62
CA ARG A 50 13.75 -3.20 7.33
C ARG A 50 13.78 -2.50 8.68
N PHE A 51 12.88 -1.56 8.94
CA PHE A 51 12.83 -0.76 10.16
C PHE A 51 11.47 -0.88 10.86
N PRO A 52 11.10 -2.07 11.36
CA PRO A 52 9.77 -2.33 11.92
C PRO A 52 9.44 -1.49 13.16
N GLU A 53 10.45 -1.00 13.89
CA GLU A 53 10.28 -0.09 15.03
C GLU A 53 9.83 1.32 14.61
N ARG A 54 10.28 1.78 13.44
CA ARG A 54 9.93 3.08 12.87
C ARG A 54 8.68 3.00 12.00
N TYR A 55 8.55 1.91 11.25
CA TYR A 55 7.47 1.66 10.31
C TYR A 55 6.75 0.38 10.71
N PRO A 56 5.75 0.46 11.60
CA PRO A 56 4.96 -0.71 11.98
C PRO A 56 4.22 -1.29 10.76
N ARG A 57 3.96 -2.59 10.78
CA ARG A 57 3.21 -3.27 9.71
C ARG A 57 1.81 -2.67 9.57
N ASN A 58 1.45 -2.29 8.35
CA ASN A 58 0.13 -1.78 8.03
C ASN A 58 -0.75 -2.92 7.53
N ILE A 59 -1.36 -3.66 8.46
CA ILE A 59 -2.14 -4.86 8.15
C ILE A 59 -3.33 -4.51 7.22
N PRO A 60 -4.20 -3.53 7.55
CA PRO A 60 -5.32 -3.20 6.68
C PRO A 60 -4.87 -2.70 5.32
N GLY A 61 -3.84 -1.85 5.27
CA GLY A 61 -3.32 -1.34 4.00
C GLY A 61 -2.68 -2.42 3.13
N SER A 62 -2.00 -3.41 3.73
CA SER A 62 -1.47 -4.57 3.00
C SER A 62 -2.59 -5.40 2.36
N CYS A 63 -3.67 -5.65 3.10
CA CYS A 63 -4.85 -6.32 2.58
C CYS A 63 -5.55 -5.50 1.48
N VAL A 64 -5.65 -4.17 1.62
CA VAL A 64 -6.22 -3.30 0.57
C VAL A 64 -5.38 -3.36 -0.70
N LEU A 65 -4.05 -3.24 -0.60
CA LEU A 65 -3.17 -3.37 -1.76
C LEU A 65 -3.36 -4.73 -2.45
N ALA A 66 -3.40 -5.82 -1.68
CA ALA A 66 -3.64 -7.17 -2.23
C ALA A 66 -5.03 -7.30 -2.89
N ALA A 67 -6.08 -6.74 -2.28
CA ALA A 67 -7.43 -6.73 -2.85
C ALA A 67 -7.53 -5.93 -4.16
N LEU A 68 -6.66 -4.92 -4.33
CA LEU A 68 -6.49 -4.14 -5.57
C LEU A 68 -5.50 -4.79 -6.56
N GLY A 69 -5.06 -6.03 -6.30
CA GLY A 69 -4.20 -6.81 -7.20
C GLY A 69 -2.70 -6.59 -7.04
N ALA A 70 -2.26 -5.88 -5.99
CA ALA A 70 -0.83 -5.75 -5.69
C ALA A 70 -0.22 -7.09 -5.24
N PRO A 71 1.11 -7.25 -5.33
CA PRO A 71 1.80 -8.35 -4.67
C PRO A 71 1.51 -8.37 -3.17
N ILE A 72 1.23 -9.57 -2.63
CA ILE A 72 1.04 -9.81 -1.20
C ILE A 72 2.38 -9.59 -0.49
N GLN A 73 2.47 -8.52 0.29
CA GLN A 73 3.63 -8.21 1.12
C GLN A 73 3.18 -7.60 2.45
N PRO A 74 3.97 -7.75 3.52
CA PRO A 74 3.70 -7.15 4.83
C PRO A 74 4.08 -5.66 4.83
N TYR A 75 3.46 -4.85 3.96
CA TYR A 75 3.79 -3.44 3.78
C TYR A 75 3.81 -2.69 5.13
N ALA A 76 4.79 -1.81 5.29
CA ALA A 76 5.10 -1.14 6.54
C ALA A 76 4.91 0.38 6.42
N GLY A 77 4.43 0.99 7.50
CA GLY A 77 4.14 2.42 7.57
C GLY A 77 2.87 2.82 6.81
N PRO A 78 2.62 4.14 6.68
CA PRO A 78 1.51 4.66 5.89
C PRO A 78 1.61 4.25 4.41
N ILE A 79 0.45 4.01 3.78
CA ILE A 79 0.34 3.76 2.34
C ILE A 79 -0.38 4.95 1.70
N VAL A 80 0.25 5.57 0.71
CA VAL A 80 -0.34 6.69 -0.02
C VAL A 80 -0.87 6.22 -1.37
N PHE A 81 -2.05 6.68 -1.76
CA PHE A 81 -2.65 6.43 -3.07
C PHE A 81 -2.72 7.73 -3.87
N THR A 82 -2.21 7.68 -5.10
CA THR A 82 -2.28 8.79 -6.06
C THR A 82 -2.81 8.29 -7.41
N GLY A 83 -3.19 9.21 -8.30
CA GLY A 83 -3.36 8.88 -9.70
C GLY A 83 -2.03 8.47 -10.33
N TRP A 84 -2.10 7.67 -11.40
CA TRP A 84 -0.93 7.17 -12.10
C TRP A 84 -1.11 7.17 -13.62
N ASN A 85 -0.18 7.81 -14.34
CA ASN A 85 -0.21 7.87 -15.80
C ASN A 85 1.15 7.50 -16.41
N PRO A 86 1.37 6.21 -16.74
CA PRO A 86 2.65 5.75 -17.29
C PRO A 86 2.85 6.18 -18.75
N GLY A 87 1.79 6.56 -19.47
CA GLY A 87 1.87 7.02 -20.87
C GLY A 87 2.45 8.43 -21.01
N ASN A 88 2.45 9.18 -19.90
CA ASN A 88 2.91 10.57 -19.85
C ASN A 88 4.42 10.69 -19.66
N THR A 89 5.10 9.66 -19.13
CA THR A 89 6.54 9.68 -18.85
C THR A 89 7.38 9.81 -20.13
N ALA A 90 6.99 9.13 -21.21
CA ALA A 90 7.71 9.19 -22.49
C ALA A 90 7.61 10.56 -23.20
N ARG A 91 6.71 11.43 -22.74
CA ARG A 91 6.51 12.80 -23.27
C ARG A 91 7.09 13.90 -22.38
N GLY A 92 7.82 13.53 -21.32
CA GLY A 92 8.39 14.49 -20.36
C GLY A 92 7.37 15.10 -19.41
N LEU A 93 6.22 14.44 -19.18
CA LEU A 93 5.16 14.88 -18.28
C LEU A 93 5.25 14.18 -16.91
N ILE A 94 4.52 14.71 -15.92
CA ILE A 94 4.51 14.23 -14.52
C ILE A 94 3.82 12.86 -14.42
N GLU A 95 4.50 11.88 -13.83
CA GLU A 95 4.04 10.49 -13.71
C GLU A 95 2.99 10.29 -12.59
N ILE A 96 3.12 11.07 -11.53
CA ILE A 96 2.22 11.08 -10.37
C ILE A 96 1.12 12.11 -10.61
N GLU A 97 -0.11 11.66 -10.71
CA GLU A 97 -1.27 12.51 -10.96
C GLU A 97 -2.17 12.59 -9.70
N PRO A 98 -3.05 13.60 -9.61
CA PRO A 98 -4.11 13.60 -8.62
C PRO A 98 -4.96 12.33 -8.69
N LEU A 99 -5.34 11.81 -7.53
CA LEU A 99 -6.22 10.64 -7.45
C LEU A 99 -7.55 10.91 -8.20
N PRO A 100 -7.97 10.03 -9.13
CA PRO A 100 -9.17 10.26 -9.93
C PRO A 100 -10.43 10.19 -9.07
N GLN A 101 -11.47 10.94 -9.45
CA GLN A 101 -12.78 10.90 -8.79
C GLN A 101 -13.84 10.25 -9.69
N PRO A 102 -14.79 9.50 -9.09
CA PRO A 102 -14.89 9.18 -7.66
C PRO A 102 -13.86 8.11 -7.22
N VAL A 103 -13.43 8.18 -5.95
CA VAL A 103 -12.50 7.21 -5.33
C VAL A 103 -13.21 5.99 -4.72
N THR A 104 -14.43 5.72 -5.21
CA THR A 104 -15.37 4.73 -4.66
C THR A 104 -14.78 3.34 -4.54
N THR A 105 -13.93 2.93 -5.49
CA THR A 105 -13.28 1.61 -5.43
C THR A 105 -12.35 1.48 -4.22
N LEU A 106 -11.59 2.53 -3.89
CA LEU A 106 -10.66 2.51 -2.76
C LEU A 106 -11.43 2.45 -1.43
N ASP A 107 -12.43 3.32 -1.26
CA ASP A 107 -13.25 3.37 -0.05
C ASP A 107 -14.01 2.06 0.17
N MET A 108 -14.59 1.51 -0.90
CA MET A 108 -15.31 0.24 -0.88
C MET A 108 -14.38 -0.92 -0.52
N MET A 109 -13.20 -1.01 -1.16
CA MET A 109 -12.25 -2.07 -0.84
C MET A 109 -11.74 -1.95 0.59
N HIS A 110 -11.43 -0.75 1.06
CA HIS A 110 -11.02 -0.51 2.44
C HIS A 110 -12.08 -0.98 3.45
N GLY A 111 -13.34 -0.56 3.27
CA GLY A 111 -14.43 -1.00 4.14
C GLY A 111 -14.68 -2.51 4.12
N ASN A 112 -14.57 -3.15 2.95
CA ASN A 112 -14.74 -4.59 2.81
C ASN A 112 -13.58 -5.38 3.44
N VAL A 113 -12.35 -4.90 3.30
CA VAL A 113 -11.17 -5.46 3.97
C VAL A 113 -11.30 -5.38 5.49
N LEU A 114 -11.70 -4.22 6.03
CA LEU A 114 -11.89 -4.08 7.48
C LEU A 114 -12.95 -5.06 8.02
N LYS A 115 -14.06 -5.24 7.31
CA LYS A 115 -15.08 -6.23 7.65
C LYS A 115 -14.50 -7.66 7.64
N ALA A 116 -13.75 -8.02 6.61
CA ALA A 116 -13.13 -9.34 6.48
C ALA A 116 -12.14 -9.65 7.62
N ILE A 117 -11.26 -8.70 7.94
CA ILE A 117 -10.30 -8.79 9.04
C ILE A 117 -11.02 -8.90 10.39
N ALA A 118 -12.16 -8.22 10.55
CA ALA A 118 -13.02 -8.32 11.74
C ALA A 118 -13.87 -9.62 11.79
N GLY A 119 -13.64 -10.58 10.88
CA GLY A 119 -14.32 -11.87 10.87
C GLY A 119 -15.68 -11.87 10.18
N GLN A 120 -16.07 -10.78 9.51
CA GLN A 120 -17.33 -10.68 8.77
C GLN A 120 -17.12 -11.03 7.30
N THR A 121 -18.19 -11.41 6.60
CA THR A 121 -18.17 -11.55 5.14
C THR A 121 -18.85 -10.33 4.52
N PRO A 122 -18.13 -9.50 3.73
CA PRO A 122 -18.76 -8.38 3.05
C PRO A 122 -19.83 -8.83 2.07
N ARG A 123 -20.87 -8.00 1.89
CA ARG A 123 -22.07 -8.33 1.10
C ARG A 123 -21.76 -8.80 -0.32
N ASP A 124 -20.81 -8.15 -0.98
CA ASP A 124 -20.50 -8.36 -2.40
C ASP A 124 -19.36 -9.37 -2.62
N PHE A 125 -18.90 -10.04 -1.55
CA PHE A 125 -17.76 -10.95 -1.58
C PHE A 125 -18.12 -12.33 -1.03
N SER A 126 -17.43 -13.36 -1.53
CA SER A 126 -17.59 -14.72 -1.04
C SER A 126 -16.96 -14.91 0.36
N PRO A 127 -17.42 -15.91 1.13
CA PRO A 127 -16.73 -16.31 2.36
C PRO A 127 -15.25 -16.66 2.14
N SER A 128 -14.92 -17.29 1.00
CA SER A 128 -13.54 -17.64 0.64
C SER A 128 -12.66 -16.42 0.42
N TRP A 129 -13.18 -15.33 -0.15
CA TRP A 129 -12.45 -14.07 -0.26
C TRP A 129 -12.18 -13.46 1.12
N ALA A 130 -13.18 -13.47 2.00
CA ALA A 130 -13.00 -12.95 3.36
C ALA A 130 -11.98 -13.77 4.16
N GLU A 131 -11.93 -15.08 3.95
CA GLU A 131 -10.92 -15.97 4.52
C GLU A 131 -9.52 -15.69 3.98
N GLN A 132 -9.35 -15.53 2.66
CA GLN A 132 -8.09 -15.11 2.06
C GLN A 132 -7.59 -13.77 2.62
N MET A 133 -8.48 -12.80 2.85
CA MET A 133 -8.10 -11.54 3.47
C MET A 133 -7.61 -11.71 4.91
N ARG A 134 -8.19 -12.64 5.68
CA ARG A 134 -7.70 -12.97 7.03
C ARG A 134 -6.34 -13.66 6.99
N GLU A 135 -6.13 -14.56 6.05
CA GLU A 135 -4.82 -15.21 5.84
C GLU A 135 -3.75 -14.19 5.46
N ILE A 136 -4.06 -13.26 4.55
CA ILE A 136 -3.15 -12.16 4.19
C ILE A 136 -2.89 -11.26 5.39
N ALA A 137 -3.91 -10.97 6.21
CA ALA A 137 -3.74 -10.16 7.41
C ALA A 137 -2.82 -10.85 8.43
N GLU A 138 -2.97 -12.16 8.61
CA GLU A 138 -2.10 -12.95 9.49
C GLU A 138 -0.67 -13.02 8.95
N HIS A 139 -0.51 -13.20 7.64
CA HIS A 139 0.80 -13.12 7.00
C HIS A 139 1.43 -11.74 7.21
N ALA A 140 0.69 -10.65 6.99
CA ALA A 140 1.20 -9.30 7.19
C ALA A 140 1.66 -9.04 8.64
N ARG A 141 1.01 -9.67 9.61
CA ARG A 141 1.31 -9.58 11.05
C ARG A 141 2.55 -10.38 11.45
N THR A 142 2.74 -11.56 10.87
CA THR A 142 3.74 -12.55 11.33
C THR A 142 4.93 -12.73 10.40
N ALA A 143 4.88 -12.17 9.17
CA ALA A 143 5.96 -12.30 8.21
C ALA A 143 7.28 -11.77 8.79
N PRO A 144 8.37 -12.55 8.65
CA PRO A 144 9.66 -12.17 9.21
C PRO A 144 10.15 -10.86 8.58
N THR A 145 10.80 -10.04 9.39
CA THR A 145 11.54 -8.87 8.91
C THR A 145 12.64 -9.34 7.95
N PRO A 146 12.68 -8.84 6.69
CA PRO A 146 13.72 -9.21 5.75
C PRO A 146 15.11 -8.86 6.29
N GLY A 147 16.01 -9.85 6.34
CA GLY A 147 17.42 -9.63 6.66
C GLY A 147 18.24 -9.22 5.43
N ILE A 148 19.38 -8.57 5.66
CA ILE A 148 20.41 -8.34 4.63
C ILE A 148 21.62 -9.20 4.97
N THR A 149 22.06 -10.01 4.02
CA THR A 149 23.32 -10.74 4.13
C THR A 149 24.37 -10.05 3.26
N ILE A 150 25.34 -9.37 3.88
CA ILE A 150 26.49 -8.79 3.18
C ILE A 150 27.55 -9.88 3.03
N ARG A 151 27.95 -10.19 1.80
CA ARG A 151 29.09 -11.08 1.52
C ARG A 151 30.23 -10.29 0.92
N THR A 152 31.38 -10.29 1.60
CA THR A 152 32.61 -9.70 1.06
C THR A 152 33.18 -10.64 0.01
N VAL A 153 33.17 -10.22 -1.25
CA VAL A 153 33.85 -10.94 -2.33
C VAL A 153 35.27 -10.39 -2.45
N THR A 154 36.27 -11.23 -2.23
CA THR A 154 37.66 -10.87 -2.54
C THR A 154 37.90 -11.23 -4.01
N LEU A 155 38.08 -10.22 -4.86
CA LEU A 155 38.55 -10.43 -6.22
C LEU A 155 40.04 -10.77 -6.14
N ARG A 156 40.43 -11.95 -6.63
CA ARG A 156 41.83 -12.36 -6.78
C ARG A 156 42.30 -12.09 -8.20
#